data_AF-A0A8C2SYM2-F1
#
_entry.id   AF-A0A8C2SYM2-F1
#
_cell.length_a   1.000
_cell.length_b   1.000
_cell.length_c   1.000
_cell.angle_alpha   90.00
_cell.angle_beta   90.00
_cell.angle_gamma   90.00
#
_symmetry.space_group_name_H-M   'P 1'
#
loop_
_entity.id
_entity.type
_entity.pdbx_description
1 polymer ?
#
loop_
_entity_poly.entity_id
_entity_poly.type
_entity_poly.pdbx_seq_one_letter_code
_entity_poly.pdbx_strand_id
1 'polypeptide(L)'
;MAAPCWVLRCCSCRRFQAQQAKRSRKWSCSVCGHAARFVLQLYGQGSGRDCRLHVQKLNLLQGDAEEAAARSARYGIVGLLCCSPS
;
A
#
# COMPACT_ATOMS: atom_id res chain seq x y z
N MET A 1 17.81 -16.85 14.66
CA MET A 1 17.13 -16.82 13.35
C MET A 1 16.11 -15.70 13.38
N ALA A 2 16.23 -14.68 12.54
CA ALA A 2 15.26 -13.58 12.52
C ALA A 2 13.91 -14.09 12.00
N ALA A 3 12.83 -13.79 12.72
CA ALA A 3 11.50 -14.15 12.26
C ALA A 3 11.21 -13.44 10.93
N PRO A 4 10.70 -14.15 9.90
CA PRO A 4 10.40 -13.51 8.63
C PRO A 4 9.29 -12.47 8.82
N CYS A 5 9.39 -11.37 8.10
CA CYS A 5 8.36 -10.35 8.02
C CYS A 5 7.60 -10.47 6.70
N TRP A 6 6.33 -10.12 6.73
CA TRP A 6 5.39 -10.13 5.62
C TRP A 6 4.94 -8.71 5.32
N VAL A 7 4.87 -8.37 4.04
CA VAL A 7 4.30 -7.11 3.56
C VAL A 7 2.88 -7.37 3.06
N LEU A 8 1.94 -6.63 3.65
CA LEU A 8 0.50 -6.79 3.46
C LEU A 8 -0.10 -5.46 3.01
N ARG A 9 -1.20 -5.52 2.27
CA ARG A 9 -1.97 -4.33 1.84
C ARG A 9 -3.36 -4.36 2.47
N CYS A 10 -3.80 -3.23 3.01
CA CYS A 10 -5.16 -3.10 3.52
C CYS A 10 -6.16 -3.03 2.35
N CYS A 11 -7.28 -3.76 2.43
CA CYS A 11 -8.37 -3.64 1.46
C CYS A 11 -9.14 -2.31 1.60
N SER A 12 -9.24 -1.76 2.81
CA SER A 12 -9.97 -0.52 3.08
C SER A 12 -9.15 0.73 2.74
N CYS A 13 -7.99 0.93 3.39
CA CYS A 13 -7.19 2.14 3.21
C CYS A 13 -6.06 1.98 2.18
N ARG A 14 -5.93 0.82 1.52
CA ARG A 14 -4.90 0.50 0.51
C ARG A 14 -3.44 0.66 0.95
N ARG A 15 -3.17 1.01 2.20
CA ARG A 15 -1.83 1.18 2.75
C ARG A 15 -1.12 -0.16 2.94
N PHE A 16 0.16 -0.16 2.59
CA PHE A 16 1.07 -1.27 2.81
C PHE A 16 1.65 -1.21 4.21
N GLN A 17 1.73 -2.36 4.87
CA GLN A 17 2.25 -2.52 6.22
C GLN A 17 3.08 -3.79 6.33
N ALA A 18 4.14 -3.72 7.14
CA ALA A 18 4.93 -4.88 7.50
C ALA A 18 4.38 -5.48 8.80
N GLN A 19 4.15 -6.79 8.80
CA GLN A 19 3.87 -7.56 10.02
C GLN A 19 4.88 -8.70 10.13
N GLN A 20 5.31 -9.03 11.34
CA GLN A 20 6.00 -10.30 11.56
C GLN A 20 5.11 -11.49 11.17
N ALA A 21 5.73 -12.51 10.59
CA ALA A 21 5.07 -13.77 10.26
C ALA A 21 4.50 -14.38 11.54
N LYS A 22 3.17 -14.51 11.58
CA LYS A 22 2.46 -15.18 12.67
C LYS A 22 1.92 -16.50 12.13
N ARG A 23 1.86 -17.51 12.99
CA ARG A 23 1.25 -18.81 12.65
C ARG A 23 -0.22 -18.66 12.26
N SER A 24 -0.92 -17.68 12.84
CA SER A 24 -2.27 -17.28 12.46
C SER A 24 -2.24 -16.34 11.27
N ARG A 25 -3.04 -16.63 10.23
CA ARG A 25 -3.22 -15.77 9.05
C ARG A 25 -4.13 -14.55 9.32
N LYS A 26 -4.31 -14.15 10.57
CA LYS A 26 -5.15 -13.01 10.97
C LYS A 26 -4.26 -11.76 11.01
N TRP A 27 -4.73 -10.66 10.43
CA TRP A 27 -4.01 -9.39 10.40
C TRP A 27 -4.98 -8.22 10.54
N SER A 28 -4.57 -7.16 11.22
CA SER A 28 -5.33 -5.92 11.33
C SER A 28 -4.47 -4.73 10.89
N CYS A 29 -5.10 -3.83 10.14
CA CYS A 29 -4.48 -2.58 9.72
C CYS A 29 -4.31 -1.65 10.92
N SER A 30 -3.09 -1.19 11.21
CA SER A 30 -2.82 -0.24 12.29
C SER A 30 -3.29 1.19 11.98
N VAL A 31 -3.57 1.49 10.70
CA VAL A 31 -3.98 2.83 10.25
C VAL A 31 -5.48 3.02 10.38
N CYS A 32 -6.28 2.12 9.81
CA CYS A 32 -7.74 2.22 9.81
C CYS A 32 -8.43 1.24 10.75
N GLY A 33 -7.69 0.38 11.46
CA GLY A 33 -8.25 -0.63 12.35
C GLY A 33 -8.93 -1.81 11.65
N HIS A 34 -9.04 -1.80 10.31
CA HIS A 34 -9.74 -2.86 9.59
C HIS A 34 -9.02 -4.21 9.75
N ALA A 35 -9.74 -5.19 10.33
CA ALA A 35 -9.24 -6.53 10.53
C ALA A 35 -9.45 -7.38 9.27
N ALA A 36 -8.37 -7.66 8.55
CA ALA A 36 -8.38 -8.70 7.53
C ALA A 36 -8.44 -10.06 8.23
N ARG A 37 -9.58 -10.73 8.10
CA ARG A 37 -9.80 -12.06 8.70
C ARG A 37 -8.79 -13.10 8.18
N PHE A 38 -8.28 -12.89 6.96
CA PHE A 38 -7.23 -13.69 6.33
C PHE A 38 -6.22 -12.80 5.60
N VAL A 39 -4.95 -13.18 5.66
CA VAL A 39 -3.91 -12.71 4.73
C VAL A 39 -4.20 -13.32 3.36
N LEU A 40 -4.78 -12.52 2.47
CA LEU A 40 -5.17 -12.94 1.12
C LEU A 40 -4.01 -12.84 0.11
N GLN A 41 -3.14 -11.86 0.29
CA GLN A 41 -2.04 -11.55 -0.61
C GLN A 41 -0.82 -11.07 0.18
N LEU A 42 0.32 -11.71 -0.08
CA LEU A 42 1.63 -11.30 0.40
C LEU A 42 2.33 -10.54 -0.73
N TYR A 43 2.63 -9.26 -0.50
CA TYR A 43 3.34 -8.43 -1.46
C TYR A 43 4.87 -8.58 -1.38
N GLY A 44 5.35 -9.18 -0.28
CA GLY A 44 6.75 -9.51 -0.09
C GLY A 44 7.00 -10.20 1.24
N GLN A 45 8.08 -10.97 1.33
CA GLN A 45 8.56 -11.59 2.56
C GLN A 45 10.07 -11.37 2.65
N GLY A 46 10.57 -11.09 3.85
CA GLY A 46 12.00 -10.88 4.05
C GLY A 46 12.35 -10.53 5.49
N SER A 47 13.55 -9.97 5.68
CA SER A 47 13.99 -9.49 6.99
C SER A 47 13.24 -8.22 7.38
N GLY A 48 13.15 -7.92 8.67
CA GLY A 48 12.44 -6.72 9.15
C GLY A 48 12.96 -5.40 8.54
N ARG A 49 14.26 -5.31 8.20
CA ARG A 49 14.83 -4.15 7.52
C ARG A 49 14.32 -4.02 6.08
N ASP A 50 14.39 -5.11 5.31
CA ASP A 50 13.97 -5.12 3.91
C ASP A 50 12.47 -4.87 3.78
N CYS A 51 11.65 -5.46 4.66
CA CYS A 51 10.22 -5.21 4.67
C CYS A 51 9.87 -3.75 4.95
N ARG A 52 10.62 -3.04 5.81
CA ARG A 52 10.39 -1.61 6.06
C ARG A 52 10.67 -0.78 4.80
N LEU A 53 11.80 -1.01 4.15
CA LEU A 53 12.16 -0.32 2.90
C LEU A 53 11.15 -0.62 1.79
N HIS A 54 10.72 -1.87 1.68
CA HIS A 54 9.75 -2.29 0.68
C HIS A 54 8.37 -1.65 0.91
N VAL A 55 7.88 -1.64 2.15
CA VAL A 55 6.63 -0.95 2.52
C VAL A 55 6.69 0.54 2.20
N GLN A 56 7.81 1.20 2.51
CA GLN A 56 7.99 2.62 2.21
C GLN A 56 7.91 2.86 0.70
N LYS A 57 8.64 2.08 -0.09
CA LYS A 57 8.60 2.16 -1.56
C LYS A 57 7.20 1.91 -2.11
N LEU A 58 6.51 0.88 -1.65
CA LEU A 58 5.15 0.55 -2.12
C LEU A 58 4.14 1.66 -1.76
N ASN A 59 4.22 2.22 -0.57
CA ASN A 59 3.34 3.33 -0.17
C ASN A 59 3.61 4.60 -0.98
N LEU A 60 4.88 4.89 -1.33
CA LEU A 60 5.24 6.00 -2.22
C LEU A 60 4.65 5.81 -3.62
N LEU A 61 4.90 4.65 -4.24
CA LEU A 61 4.38 4.31 -5.56
C LEU A 61 2.85 4.31 -5.60
N GLN A 62 2.20 3.83 -4.53
CA GLN A 62 0.75 3.84 -4.43
C GLN A 62 0.19 5.27 -4.34
N GLY A 63 0.84 6.15 -3.57
CA GLY A 63 0.45 7.55 -3.46
C GLY A 63 0.62 8.29 -4.79
N ASP A 64 1.72 8.04 -5.49
CA ASP A 64 1.98 8.60 -6.82
C ASP A 64 0.94 8.12 -7.84
N ALA A 65 0.61 6.82 -7.85
CA ALA A 65 -0.42 6.27 -8.71
C ALA A 65 -1.83 6.80 -8.38
N GLU A 66 -2.15 6.98 -7.10
CA GLU A 66 -3.43 7.58 -6.69
C GLU A 66 -3.52 9.05 -7.08
N GLU A 67 -2.43 9.82 -6.94
CA GLU A 67 -2.38 11.21 -7.38
C GLU A 67 -2.43 11.31 -8.90
N ALA A 68 -1.69 10.47 -9.64
CA ALA A 68 -1.75 10.41 -11.09
C ALA A 68 -3.16 10.02 -11.58
N ALA A 69 -3.81 9.05 -10.95
CA ALA A 69 -5.19 8.68 -11.24
C ALA A 69 -6.17 9.80 -10.89
N ALA A 70 -6.00 10.49 -9.76
CA ALA A 70 -6.81 11.64 -9.38
C ALA A 70 -6.58 12.83 -10.32
N ARG A 71 -5.35 13.04 -10.80
CA ARG A 71 -5.00 14.05 -11.80
C ARG A 71 -5.60 13.72 -13.15
N SER A 72 -5.52 12.46 -13.60
CA SER A 72 -6.20 11.99 -14.81
C SER A 72 -7.72 12.03 -14.70
N ALA A 73 -8.31 11.76 -13.53
CA ALA A 73 -9.75 11.87 -13.31
C ALA A 73 -10.21 13.33 -13.31
N ARG A 74 -9.40 14.24 -12.73
CA ARG A 74 -9.61 15.68 -12.85
C ARG A 74 -9.53 16.12 -14.32
N TYR A 75 -8.48 15.74 -15.05
CA TYR A 75 -8.32 16.06 -16.46
C TYR A 75 -9.27 15.30 -17.41
N GLY A 76 -9.93 14.22 -16.97
CA GLY A 76 -10.95 13.51 -17.73
C GLY A 76 -12.32 14.22 -17.73
N ILE A 77 -12.57 15.09 -16.73
CA ILE A 77 -13.75 15.98 -16.71
C ILE A 77 -13.41 17.37 -17.26
N VAL A 78 -12.16 17.84 -17.12
CA VAL A 78 -11.66 19.07 -17.76
C VAL A 78 -10.70 18.78 -18.94
N GLY A 79 -11.05 17.79 -19.75
CA GLY A 79 -10.36 17.51 -21.02
C GLY A 79 -10.55 18.58 -22.09
N LEU A 80 -11.08 19.76 -21.75
CA LEU A 80 -11.21 20.88 -22.68
C LEU A 80 -10.37 22.12 -22.37
N LEU A 81 -9.78 22.34 -21.19
CA LEU A 81 -9.34 23.72 -20.88
C LEU A 81 -8.03 23.97 -20.13
N CYS A 82 -7.33 23.00 -19.53
CA CYS A 82 -6.32 23.39 -18.51
C CYS A 82 -4.92 22.81 -18.67
N CYS A 83 -4.41 22.62 -19.89
CA CYS A 83 -2.97 22.43 -20.12
C CYS A 83 -2.45 23.47 -21.11
N SER A 84 -2.23 24.68 -20.62
CA SER A 84 -1.27 25.61 -21.23
C SER A 84 -0.39 26.14 -20.09
N PRO A 85 0.84 25.63 -19.94
CA PRO A 85 1.85 26.36 -19.22
C PRO A 85 2.27 27.54 -20.10
N SER A 86 2.13 28.76 -19.57
CA SER A 86 2.71 29.99 -20.13
C SER A 86 4.23 29.93 -20.18
#